data_AF-W7DBN5-F1
#
_entry.id   AF-W7DBN5-F1
#
_cell.length_a   1.000
_cell.length_b   1.000
_cell.length_c   1.000
_cell.angle_alpha   90.00
_cell.angle_beta   90.00
_cell.angle_gamma   90.00
#
_symmetry.space_group_name_H-M   'P 1'
#
loop_
_entity.id
_entity.type
_entity.pdbx_description
1 polymer ?
#
loop_
_entity_poly.entity_id
_entity_poly.type
_entity_poly.pdbx_seq_one_letter_code
_entity_poly.pdbx_strand_id
1 'polypeptide(L)'
;MIQKNGKGRIKISKKKFRKQKLKKIAKKQGFKSIASYVYKVEAGFFLSTLFFTKETKDGLSVTIWMDIKPYEYDNLFWTIFDMSDNIHSKDSIRANGAFTAPSIRIEKETFVLAKAEDTNNVSQQIVKYIVERYKEYLDSIEYSVVKFNSEILGKENYPDKELIKMLAYIQNGDISEALKLSKKEIENGHRGGYQNNDQDIYVYIKEYCERKLS
;
A
#
# COMPACT_ATOMS: atom_id res chain seq x y z
N MET A 1 17.76 6.51 58.90
CA MET A 1 18.76 5.87 58.00
C MET A 1 18.08 4.72 57.27
N ILE A 2 18.50 4.44 56.03
CA ILE A 2 17.87 3.56 55.01
C ILE A 2 16.89 4.31 54.08
N GLN A 3 17.46 5.06 53.14
CA GLN A 3 16.86 5.34 51.84
C GLN A 3 17.47 4.37 50.82
N LYS A 4 16.64 3.67 50.04
CA LYS A 4 17.05 3.13 48.73
C LYS A 4 15.84 2.80 47.85
N ASN A 5 15.76 3.56 46.76
CA ASN A 5 15.56 3.14 45.38
C ASN A 5 14.45 2.13 45.06
N GLY A 6 13.31 2.67 44.63
CA GLY A 6 12.52 2.09 43.56
C GLY A 6 12.37 3.13 42.46
N LYS A 7 13.06 2.96 41.32
CA LYS A 7 12.79 3.71 40.09
C LYS A 7 11.37 3.37 39.62
N GLY A 8 10.38 3.99 40.26
CA GLY A 8 9.03 4.09 39.74
C GLY A 8 9.07 5.07 38.57
N ARG A 9 9.56 4.62 37.40
CA ARG A 9 9.11 5.24 36.15
C ARG A 9 7.61 5.00 36.13
N ILE A 10 6.84 6.03 36.44
CA ILE A 10 5.43 6.08 36.10
C ILE A 10 5.39 5.91 34.59
N LYS A 11 5.12 4.68 34.13
CA LYS A 11 4.76 4.39 32.75
C LYS A 11 3.44 5.12 32.54
N ILE A 12 3.49 6.34 32.02
CA ILE A 12 2.32 6.97 31.41
C ILE A 12 1.89 6.00 30.31
N SER A 13 0.80 5.29 30.58
CA SER A 13 0.38 4.14 29.77
C SER A 13 -0.02 4.58 28.36
N LYS A 14 0.21 3.68 27.39
CA LYS A 14 -0.19 3.66 25.96
C LYS A 14 -1.68 3.94 25.65
N LYS A 15 -2.41 4.72 26.47
CA LYS A 15 -3.87 4.63 26.61
C LYS A 15 -4.70 5.65 25.86
N LYS A 16 -4.17 6.74 25.30
CA LYS A 16 -5.05 7.81 24.78
C LYS A 16 -5.37 7.80 23.28
N PHE A 17 -4.72 6.99 22.44
CA PHE A 17 -5.20 6.68 21.09
C PHE A 17 -4.78 5.28 20.70
N ARG A 18 -5.74 4.43 20.30
CA ARG A 18 -5.45 3.05 19.89
C ARG A 18 -5.74 2.94 18.41
N LYS A 19 -4.76 2.53 17.60
CA LYS A 19 -5.00 2.14 16.19
C LYS A 19 -6.17 1.15 16.05
N GLN A 20 -6.44 0.35 17.09
CA GLN A 20 -7.62 -0.52 17.17
C GLN A 20 -8.96 0.21 16.98
N LYS A 21 -9.06 1.47 17.40
CA LYS A 21 -10.25 2.30 17.29
C LYS A 21 -10.50 2.74 15.85
N LEU A 22 -9.48 3.30 15.19
CA LEU A 22 -9.48 3.56 13.75
C LEU A 22 -9.89 2.30 12.99
N LYS A 23 -9.23 1.16 13.27
CA LYS A 23 -9.55 -0.13 12.65
C LYS A 23 -11.00 -0.56 12.90
N LYS A 24 -11.55 -0.38 14.11
CA LYS A 24 -12.94 -0.72 14.43
C LYS A 24 -13.93 0.15 13.67
N ILE A 25 -13.66 1.43 13.51
CA ILE A 25 -14.51 2.36 12.75
C ILE A 25 -14.41 2.05 11.25
N ALA A 26 -13.20 1.86 10.72
CA ALA A 26 -12.98 1.47 9.33
C ALA A 26 -13.67 0.14 8.98
N LYS A 27 -13.67 -0.83 9.89
CA LYS A 27 -14.43 -2.09 9.73
C LYS A 27 -15.93 -1.87 9.55
N LYS A 28 -16.52 -0.88 10.22
CA LYS A 28 -17.93 -0.52 10.00
C LYS A 28 -18.17 0.09 8.61
N GLN A 29 -17.13 0.58 7.95
CA GLN A 29 -17.14 1.10 6.58
C GLN A 29 -16.74 0.03 5.54
N GLY A 30 -16.70 -1.25 5.93
CA GLY A 30 -16.39 -2.36 5.02
C GLY A 30 -14.90 -2.70 4.88
N PHE A 31 -13.99 -2.01 5.58
CA PHE A 31 -12.58 -2.36 5.55
C PHE A 31 -12.26 -3.60 6.39
N LYS A 32 -11.35 -4.44 5.91
CA LYS A 32 -10.63 -5.44 6.72
C LYS A 32 -9.40 -4.77 7.37
N SER A 33 -8.71 -5.48 8.26
CA SER A 33 -7.52 -4.92 8.93
C SER A 33 -6.49 -5.98 9.28
N ILE A 34 -5.21 -5.65 9.12
CA ILE A 34 -4.07 -6.46 9.53
C ILE A 34 -2.96 -5.54 10.05
N ALA A 35 -2.30 -5.89 11.16
CA ALA A 35 -1.25 -5.07 11.76
C ALA A 35 -1.66 -3.58 11.91
N SER A 36 -0.96 -2.66 11.23
CA SER A 36 -1.25 -1.21 11.18
C SER A 36 -2.03 -0.77 9.95
N TYR A 37 -2.52 -1.71 9.14
CA TYR A 37 -3.29 -1.45 7.93
C TYR A 37 -4.80 -1.60 8.15
N VAL A 38 -5.56 -0.82 7.38
CA VAL A 38 -6.92 -1.18 6.94
C VAL A 38 -6.90 -1.31 5.43
N TYR A 39 -7.69 -2.23 4.89
CA TYR A 39 -7.74 -2.45 3.45
C TYR A 39 -9.13 -2.89 2.99
N LYS A 40 -9.46 -2.63 1.73
CA LYS A 40 -10.74 -2.98 1.11
C LYS A 40 -10.50 -3.30 -0.36
N VAL A 41 -11.24 -4.27 -0.90
CA VAL A 41 -11.32 -4.50 -2.35
C VAL A 41 -12.59 -3.82 -2.85
N GLU A 42 -12.47 -2.97 -3.85
CA GLU A 42 -13.58 -2.19 -4.40
C GLU A 42 -13.33 -1.93 -5.89
N ALA A 43 -14.31 -2.28 -6.72
CA ALA A 43 -14.28 -2.08 -8.18
C ALA A 43 -12.98 -2.54 -8.87
N GLY A 44 -12.45 -3.71 -8.48
CA GLY A 44 -11.21 -4.25 -9.05
C GLY A 44 -9.93 -3.63 -8.50
N PHE A 45 -10.00 -2.74 -7.52
CA PHE A 45 -8.84 -2.15 -6.84
C PHE A 45 -8.65 -2.72 -5.43
N PHE A 46 -7.40 -2.80 -5.01
CA PHE A 46 -7.01 -3.01 -3.62
C PHE A 46 -6.65 -1.65 -2.99
N LEU A 47 -7.51 -1.19 -2.09
CA LEU A 47 -7.33 0.03 -1.32
C LEU A 47 -6.65 -0.31 0.00
N SER A 48 -5.57 0.36 0.37
CA SER A 48 -4.92 0.12 1.66
C SER A 48 -4.42 1.39 2.32
N THR A 49 -4.74 1.56 3.60
CA THR A 49 -4.27 2.68 4.41
C THR A 49 -3.42 2.20 5.57
N LEU A 50 -2.18 2.69 5.63
CA LEU A 50 -1.25 2.44 6.72
C LEU A 50 -1.32 3.58 7.75
N PHE A 51 -1.48 3.22 9.02
CA PHE A 51 -1.49 4.18 10.13
C PHE A 51 -0.14 4.22 10.86
N PHE A 52 0.43 5.41 10.97
CA PHE A 52 1.53 5.73 11.88
C PHE A 52 1.02 6.63 13.00
N THR A 53 1.50 6.38 14.21
CA THR A 53 1.12 7.16 15.40
C THR A 53 2.38 7.55 16.15
N LYS A 54 2.57 8.84 16.41
CA LYS A 54 3.73 9.36 17.13
C LYS A 54 3.27 10.30 18.23
N GLU A 55 3.75 10.08 19.46
CA GLU A 55 3.55 11.05 20.54
C GLU A 55 4.39 12.30 20.27
N THR A 56 3.80 13.46 20.50
CA THR A 56 4.45 14.76 20.37
C THR A 56 4.43 15.47 21.74
N LYS A 57 5.16 16.58 21.88
CA LYS A 57 5.13 17.38 23.12
C LYS A 57 3.71 17.87 23.44
N ASP A 58 2.94 18.16 22.39
CA ASP A 58 1.62 18.81 22.46
C ASP A 58 0.45 17.83 22.33
N GLY A 59 0.72 16.55 22.06
CA GLY A 59 -0.30 15.51 21.97
C GLY A 59 0.13 14.30 21.16
N LEU A 60 -0.61 13.99 20.10
CA LEU A 60 -0.39 12.83 19.25
C LEU A 60 -0.51 13.23 17.79
N SER A 61 0.40 12.76 16.93
CA SER A 61 0.18 12.77 15.49
C SER A 61 -0.24 11.40 14.97
N VAL A 62 -1.17 11.41 14.01
CA VAL A 62 -1.60 10.24 13.24
C VAL A 62 -1.31 10.54 11.78
N THR A 63 -0.33 9.86 11.20
CA THR A 63 -0.06 9.94 9.77
C THR A 63 -0.73 8.76 9.07
N ILE A 64 -1.46 9.04 8.00
CA ILE A 64 -2.06 8.04 7.12
C ILE A 64 -1.33 8.04 5.78
N TRP A 65 -1.02 6.86 5.27
CA TRP A 65 -0.57 6.67 3.89
C TRP A 65 -1.66 5.89 3.17
N MET A 66 -2.30 6.52 2.19
CA MET A 66 -3.38 5.94 1.41
C MET A 66 -2.83 5.49 0.06
N ASP A 67 -2.78 4.19 -0.11
CA ASP A 67 -2.22 3.55 -1.29
C ASP A 67 -3.32 2.75 -2.03
N ILE A 68 -3.18 2.65 -3.36
CA ILE A 68 -4.07 1.94 -4.27
C ILE A 68 -3.28 1.17 -5.34
N LYS A 69 -3.78 0.01 -5.74
CA LYS A 69 -3.35 -0.71 -6.95
C LYS A 69 -4.53 -1.49 -7.52
N PRO A 70 -4.57 -1.79 -8.83
CA PRO A 70 -5.43 -2.83 -9.36
C PRO A 70 -5.20 -4.11 -8.57
N TYR A 71 -6.28 -4.78 -8.18
CA TYR A 71 -6.20 -6.04 -7.43
C TYR A 71 -5.41 -7.09 -8.21
N GLU A 72 -5.56 -7.07 -9.54
CA GLU A 72 -4.89 -7.97 -10.47
C GLU A 72 -3.37 -7.77 -10.54
N TYR A 73 -2.82 -6.62 -10.13
CA TYR A 73 -1.38 -6.41 -10.13
C TYR A 73 -0.64 -7.42 -9.25
N ASP A 74 -1.19 -7.75 -8.08
CA ASP A 74 -0.59 -8.79 -7.23
C ASP A 74 -0.68 -10.18 -7.86
N ASN A 75 -1.80 -10.50 -8.53
CA ASN A 75 -1.95 -11.79 -9.21
C ASN A 75 -0.95 -11.91 -10.35
N LEU A 76 -0.82 -10.85 -11.14
CA LEU A 76 0.13 -10.77 -12.23
C LEU A 76 1.57 -10.83 -11.72
N PHE A 77 1.90 -10.05 -10.70
CA PHE A 77 3.21 -10.05 -10.06
C PHE A 77 3.58 -11.46 -9.56
N TRP A 78 2.69 -12.13 -8.83
CA TRP A 78 2.94 -13.48 -8.34
C TRP A 78 3.03 -14.51 -9.46
N THR A 79 2.27 -14.36 -10.54
CA THR A 79 2.37 -15.23 -11.72
C THR A 79 3.71 -15.06 -12.42
N ILE A 80 4.15 -13.80 -12.61
CA ILE A 80 5.42 -13.48 -13.27
C ILE A 80 6.60 -13.97 -12.42
N PHE A 81 6.49 -13.86 -11.10
CA PHE A 81 7.59 -14.07 -10.16
C PHE A 81 7.65 -15.49 -9.57
N ASP A 82 6.97 -16.46 -10.19
CA ASP A 82 6.88 -17.87 -9.76
C ASP A 82 6.37 -18.05 -8.33
N MET A 83 5.33 -17.31 -7.95
CA MET A 83 4.68 -17.34 -6.64
C MET A 83 3.15 -17.48 -6.72
N SER A 84 2.63 -18.12 -7.77
CA SER A 84 1.19 -18.21 -8.07
C SER A 84 0.33 -18.74 -6.92
N ASP A 85 0.88 -19.55 -6.01
CA ASP A 85 0.18 -20.04 -4.81
C ASP A 85 -0.35 -18.89 -3.92
N ASN A 86 0.30 -17.73 -3.95
CA ASN A 86 -0.14 -16.55 -3.20
C ASN A 86 -1.49 -16.00 -3.70
N ILE A 87 -1.90 -16.28 -4.94
CA ILE A 87 -3.18 -15.84 -5.50
C ILE A 87 -4.35 -16.34 -4.65
N HIS A 88 -4.21 -17.56 -4.09
CA HIS A 88 -5.23 -18.22 -3.26
C HIS A 88 -5.13 -17.88 -1.77
N SER A 89 -4.14 -17.07 -1.38
CA SER A 89 -3.97 -16.63 0.00
C SER A 89 -4.94 -15.51 0.37
N LYS A 90 -5.04 -15.24 1.69
CA LYS A 90 -5.91 -14.18 2.22
C LYS A 90 -5.47 -12.81 1.72
N ASP A 91 -6.42 -11.95 1.32
CA ASP A 91 -6.21 -10.55 0.91
C ASP A 91 -5.25 -9.75 1.80
N SER A 92 -5.17 -10.06 3.09
CA SER A 92 -4.24 -9.38 4.00
C SER A 92 -2.80 -9.39 3.49
N ILE A 93 -2.36 -10.46 2.82
CA ILE A 93 -0.98 -10.53 2.33
C ILE A 93 -0.69 -9.45 1.28
N ARG A 94 -1.71 -8.96 0.54
CA ARG A 94 -1.58 -7.87 -0.43
C ARG A 94 -1.28 -6.51 0.20
N ALA A 95 -1.58 -6.36 1.50
CA ALA A 95 -1.32 -5.15 2.29
C ALA A 95 0.02 -5.17 3.04
N ASN A 96 0.45 -6.34 3.54
CA ASN A 96 1.61 -6.42 4.43
C ASN A 96 2.56 -7.60 4.17
N GLY A 97 2.43 -8.25 3.01
CA GLY A 97 3.34 -9.29 2.55
C GLY A 97 4.67 -8.70 2.07
N ALA A 98 5.74 -9.50 2.13
CA ALA A 98 7.06 -9.09 1.65
C ALA A 98 7.15 -9.07 0.12
N PHE A 99 6.43 -9.96 -0.54
CA PHE A 99 6.39 -10.09 -2.00
C PHE A 99 4.97 -9.76 -2.47
N THR A 100 4.73 -8.50 -2.80
CA THR A 100 3.46 -8.00 -3.34
C THR A 100 3.76 -6.95 -4.39
N ALA A 101 2.89 -6.79 -5.38
CA ALA A 101 3.01 -5.70 -6.33
C ALA A 101 3.01 -4.35 -5.60
N PRO A 102 3.89 -3.42 -5.99
CA PRO A 102 3.91 -2.08 -5.43
C PRO A 102 2.60 -1.34 -5.73
N SER A 103 2.25 -0.41 -4.84
CA SER A 103 1.04 0.42 -4.94
C SER A 103 1.39 1.88 -5.17
N ILE A 104 0.44 2.64 -5.70
CA ILE A 104 0.57 4.09 -5.85
C ILE A 104 0.00 4.77 -4.62
N ARG A 105 0.73 5.75 -4.09
CA ARG A 105 0.22 6.64 -3.06
C ARG A 105 -0.67 7.69 -3.67
N ILE A 106 -1.95 7.69 -3.30
CA ILE A 106 -2.86 8.79 -3.66
C ILE A 106 -2.79 9.91 -2.64
N GLU A 107 -2.46 9.59 -1.39
CA GLU A 107 -2.42 10.60 -0.33
C GLU A 107 -1.53 10.23 0.85
N LYS A 108 -0.95 11.27 1.46
CA LYS A 108 -0.31 11.23 2.77
C LYS A 108 -0.77 12.43 3.58
N GLU A 109 -1.46 12.17 4.68
CA GLU A 109 -1.95 13.23 5.56
C GLU A 109 -1.52 12.99 7.01
N THR A 110 -1.29 14.05 7.79
CA THR A 110 -0.92 13.97 9.20
C THR A 110 -1.85 14.81 10.07
N PHE A 111 -2.66 14.12 10.85
CA PHE A 111 -3.56 14.72 11.84
C PHE A 111 -2.83 14.93 13.15
N VAL A 112 -2.83 16.15 13.69
CA VAL A 112 -2.28 16.46 15.01
C VAL A 112 -3.44 16.63 15.98
N LEU A 113 -3.44 15.80 17.03
CA LEU A 113 -4.46 15.81 18.07
C LEU A 113 -3.87 16.42 19.34
N ALA A 114 -4.52 17.46 19.87
CA ALA A 114 -4.17 17.99 21.18
C ALA A 114 -4.52 16.98 22.29
N LYS A 115 -3.80 17.03 23.43
CA LYS A 115 -3.99 16.10 24.57
C LYS A 115 -5.42 16.01 25.11
N ALA A 116 -6.21 17.07 24.94
CA ALA A 116 -7.58 17.18 25.45
C ALA A 116 -8.66 16.68 24.46
N GLU A 117 -8.31 16.40 23.20
CA GLU A 117 -9.31 16.05 22.18
C GLU A 117 -9.98 14.69 22.41
N ASP A 118 -11.26 14.63 22.06
CA ASP A 118 -11.99 13.36 22.01
C ASP A 118 -11.51 12.52 20.82
N THR A 119 -10.70 11.53 21.16
CA THR A 119 -10.18 10.56 20.18
C THR A 119 -11.27 9.75 19.48
N ASN A 120 -12.53 9.69 19.94
CA ASN A 120 -13.62 9.07 19.18
C ASN A 120 -13.96 9.90 17.97
N ASN A 121 -14.32 11.15 18.19
CA ASN A 121 -14.65 12.09 17.14
C ASN A 121 -13.50 12.17 16.10
N VAL A 122 -12.26 12.33 16.56
CA VAL A 122 -11.12 12.39 15.62
C VAL A 122 -10.93 11.09 14.85
N SER A 123 -11.07 9.92 15.50
CA SER A 123 -10.95 8.65 14.76
C SER A 123 -12.07 8.48 13.72
N GLN A 124 -13.28 9.00 14.00
CA GLN A 124 -14.38 8.99 13.03
C GLN A 124 -14.09 9.92 11.86
N GLN A 125 -13.58 11.13 12.13
CA GLN A 125 -13.20 12.09 11.08
C GLN A 125 -12.08 11.55 10.19
N ILE A 126 -11.03 10.96 10.77
CA ILE A 126 -9.93 10.35 9.98
C ILE A 126 -10.45 9.21 9.09
N VAL A 127 -11.33 8.34 9.60
CA VAL A 127 -11.89 7.26 8.77
C VAL A 127 -12.85 7.80 7.71
N LYS A 128 -13.66 8.80 8.05
CA LYS A 128 -14.53 9.48 7.08
C LYS A 128 -13.69 10.11 5.95
N TYR A 129 -12.61 10.81 6.30
CA TYR A 129 -11.63 11.36 5.37
C TYR A 129 -11.08 10.28 4.42
N ILE A 130 -10.62 9.15 4.95
CA ILE A 130 -10.13 8.02 4.15
C ILE A 130 -11.18 7.51 3.16
N VAL A 131 -12.43 7.35 3.60
CA VAL A 131 -13.52 6.87 2.74
C VAL A 131 -13.82 7.88 1.62
N GLU A 132 -13.91 9.16 1.96
CA GLU A 132 -14.20 10.24 1.01
C GLU A 132 -13.08 10.36 -0.04
N ARG A 133 -11.82 10.36 0.40
CA ARG A 133 -10.66 10.46 -0.49
C ARG A 133 -10.51 9.27 -1.43
N TYR A 134 -10.75 8.04 -0.95
CA TYR A 134 -10.78 6.89 -1.86
C TYR A 134 -11.91 6.98 -2.87
N LYS A 135 -13.10 7.41 -2.45
CA LYS A 135 -14.23 7.58 -3.34
C LYS A 135 -13.94 8.63 -4.41
N GLU A 136 -13.44 9.81 -4.01
CA GLU A 136 -13.06 10.89 -4.93
C GLU A 136 -12.00 10.41 -5.95
N TYR A 137 -10.99 9.66 -5.50
CA TYR A 137 -9.99 9.11 -6.42
C TYR A 137 -10.60 8.09 -7.38
N LEU A 138 -11.40 7.14 -6.88
CA LEU A 138 -12.07 6.15 -7.72
C LEU A 138 -13.04 6.78 -8.72
N ASP A 139 -13.79 7.82 -8.32
CA ASP A 139 -14.66 8.60 -9.19
C ASP A 139 -13.85 9.28 -10.31
N SER A 140 -12.66 9.82 -9.99
CA SER A 140 -11.79 10.51 -10.96
C SER A 140 -11.22 9.59 -12.06
N ILE A 141 -11.05 8.30 -11.76
CA ILE A 141 -10.67 7.26 -12.73
C ILE A 141 -11.88 6.46 -13.24
N GLU A 142 -13.10 6.90 -12.91
CA GLU A 142 -14.38 6.26 -13.25
C GLU A 142 -14.41 4.76 -12.92
N TYR A 143 -13.81 4.38 -11.79
CA TYR A 143 -13.67 2.99 -11.34
C TYR A 143 -13.05 2.06 -12.41
N SER A 144 -12.25 2.61 -13.33
CA SER A 144 -11.70 1.89 -14.47
C SER A 144 -10.21 1.63 -14.29
N VAL A 145 -9.83 0.35 -14.29
CA VAL A 145 -8.42 -0.06 -14.29
C VAL A 145 -7.70 0.43 -15.54
N VAL A 146 -8.39 0.51 -16.69
CA VAL A 146 -7.81 1.06 -17.92
C VAL A 146 -7.43 2.53 -17.72
N LYS A 147 -8.32 3.34 -17.13
CA LYS A 147 -8.04 4.76 -16.84
C LYS A 147 -6.92 4.91 -15.81
N PHE A 148 -6.93 4.09 -14.77
CA PHE A 148 -5.83 4.03 -13.81
C PHE A 148 -4.49 3.74 -14.51
N ASN A 149 -4.43 2.71 -15.36
CA ASN A 149 -3.22 2.34 -16.08
C ASN A 149 -2.75 3.49 -16.99
N SER A 150 -3.65 4.13 -17.73
CA SER A 150 -3.32 5.31 -18.55
C SER A 150 -2.73 6.46 -17.72
N GLU A 151 -3.31 6.77 -16.56
CA GLU A 151 -2.79 7.80 -15.65
C GLU A 151 -1.38 7.45 -15.15
N ILE A 152 -1.17 6.20 -14.72
CA ILE A 152 0.11 5.73 -14.18
C ILE A 152 1.23 5.70 -15.22
N LEU A 153 0.91 5.32 -16.46
CA LEU A 153 1.86 5.35 -17.57
C LEU A 153 2.36 6.76 -17.90
N GLY A 154 1.50 7.78 -17.70
CA GLY A 154 1.85 9.20 -17.87
C GLY A 154 2.56 9.86 -16.68
N LYS A 155 2.64 9.20 -15.52
CA LYS A 155 3.29 9.75 -14.32
C LYS A 155 4.79 9.38 -14.28
N GLU A 156 5.60 10.31 -13.78
CA GLU A 156 7.07 10.14 -13.72
C GLU A 156 7.66 10.09 -12.31
N ASN A 157 6.94 10.56 -11.29
CA ASN A 157 7.49 10.81 -9.94
C ASN A 157 6.75 9.99 -8.87
N TYR A 158 7.05 8.69 -8.79
CA TYR A 158 6.61 7.82 -7.70
C TYR A 158 7.55 6.62 -7.52
N PRO A 159 7.60 6.01 -6.30
CA PRO A 159 8.43 4.83 -6.05
C PRO A 159 8.05 3.66 -6.96
N ASP A 160 9.02 2.81 -7.28
CA ASP A 160 8.82 1.57 -8.06
C ASP A 160 8.17 1.79 -9.43
N LYS A 161 8.31 3.00 -9.99
CA LYS A 161 7.63 3.43 -11.22
C LYS A 161 7.75 2.43 -12.35
N GLU A 162 8.97 2.00 -12.67
CA GLU A 162 9.17 1.15 -13.85
C GLU A 162 8.52 -0.22 -13.66
N LEU A 163 8.56 -0.80 -12.46
CA LEU A 163 7.84 -2.03 -12.15
C LEU A 163 6.33 -1.86 -12.30
N ILE A 164 5.78 -0.76 -11.76
CA ILE A 164 4.34 -0.47 -11.88
C ILE A 164 3.94 -0.26 -13.35
N LYS A 165 4.75 0.46 -14.14
CA LYS A 165 4.51 0.67 -15.57
C LYS A 165 4.56 -0.63 -16.36
N MET A 166 5.52 -1.52 -16.06
CA MET A 166 5.58 -2.86 -16.68
C MET A 166 4.29 -3.66 -16.37
N LEU A 167 3.82 -3.67 -15.12
CA LEU A 167 2.55 -4.32 -14.76
C LEU A 167 1.35 -3.69 -15.48
N ALA A 168 1.32 -2.36 -15.62
CA ALA A 168 0.28 -1.64 -16.34
C ALA A 168 0.24 -2.03 -17.83
N TYR A 169 1.40 -2.04 -18.49
CA TYR A 169 1.51 -2.46 -19.89
C TYR A 169 1.06 -3.91 -20.06
N ILE A 170 1.53 -4.83 -19.20
CA ILE A 170 1.14 -6.24 -19.30
C ILE A 170 -0.36 -6.42 -19.08
N GLN A 171 -0.95 -5.72 -18.11
CA GLN A 171 -2.39 -5.79 -17.87
C GLN A 171 -3.22 -5.21 -19.03
N ASN A 172 -2.70 -4.19 -19.72
CA ASN A 172 -3.31 -3.65 -20.94
C ASN A 172 -3.12 -4.54 -22.18
N GLY A 173 -2.24 -5.55 -22.11
CA GLY A 173 -1.87 -6.39 -23.26
C GLY A 173 -0.71 -5.83 -24.10
N ASP A 174 -0.09 -4.73 -23.68
CA ASP A 174 1.04 -4.08 -24.34
C ASP A 174 2.37 -4.77 -24.01
N ILE A 175 2.44 -6.08 -24.28
CA ILE A 175 3.56 -6.95 -23.87
C ILE A 175 4.92 -6.44 -24.42
N SER A 176 4.95 -5.92 -25.64
CA SER A 176 6.16 -5.41 -26.27
C SER A 176 6.75 -4.19 -25.54
N GLU A 177 5.91 -3.30 -25.00
CA GLU A 177 6.37 -2.13 -24.25
C GLU A 177 6.91 -2.54 -22.88
N ALA A 178 6.24 -3.49 -22.21
CA ALA A 178 6.76 -4.07 -20.97
C ALA A 178 8.12 -4.74 -21.16
N LEU A 179 8.30 -5.51 -22.25
CA LEU A 179 9.56 -6.15 -22.60
C LEU A 179 10.67 -5.12 -22.88
N LYS A 180 10.36 -4.08 -23.64
CA LYS A 180 11.32 -3.01 -23.96
C LYS A 180 11.78 -2.30 -22.68
N LEU A 181 10.83 -2.00 -21.79
CA LEU A 181 11.14 -1.34 -20.53
C LEU A 181 11.97 -2.25 -19.61
N SER A 182 11.65 -3.53 -19.51
CA SER A 182 12.41 -4.46 -18.66
C SER A 182 13.85 -4.64 -19.17
N LYS A 183 14.05 -4.77 -20.49
CA LYS A 183 15.39 -4.83 -21.09
C LYS A 183 16.21 -3.58 -20.79
N LYS A 184 15.62 -2.40 -20.98
CA LYS A 184 16.27 -1.11 -20.68
C LYS A 184 16.69 -1.01 -19.21
N GLU A 185 15.83 -1.40 -18.28
CA GLU A 185 16.14 -1.33 -16.85
C GLU A 185 17.24 -2.32 -16.45
N ILE A 186 17.26 -3.52 -17.04
CA ILE A 186 18.34 -4.51 -16.84
C ILE A 186 19.67 -3.98 -17.39
N GLU A 187 19.68 -3.39 -18.59
CA GLU A 187 20.87 -2.77 -19.19
C GLU A 187 21.43 -1.63 -18.33
N ASN A 188 20.57 -0.89 -17.64
CA ASN A 188 20.96 0.15 -16.66
C ASN A 188 21.41 -0.42 -15.30
N GLY A 189 21.39 -1.74 -15.11
CA GLY A 189 21.76 -2.40 -13.85
C GLY A 189 20.70 -2.29 -12.76
N HIS A 190 19.47 -1.89 -13.09
CA HIS A 190 18.36 -1.84 -12.14
C HIS A 190 17.72 -3.22 -11.95
N ARG A 191 17.27 -3.49 -10.72
CA ARG A 191 16.80 -4.83 -10.29
C ARG A 191 15.32 -4.90 -9.92
N GLY A 192 14.64 -3.75 -9.83
CA GLY A 192 13.23 -3.68 -9.45
C GLY A 192 12.91 -3.98 -7.98
N GLY A 193 13.92 -4.24 -7.13
CA GLY A 193 13.78 -4.32 -5.67
C GLY A 193 13.25 -5.64 -5.12
N TYR A 194 12.98 -6.63 -5.98
CA TYR A 194 12.53 -7.97 -5.59
C TYR A 194 13.43 -9.03 -6.23
N GLN A 195 13.80 -10.04 -5.43
CA GLN A 195 14.57 -11.20 -5.89
C GLN A 195 13.89 -12.50 -5.44
N ASN A 196 13.82 -13.48 -6.33
CA ASN A 196 13.34 -14.85 -6.07
C ASN A 196 14.27 -15.83 -6.79
N ASN A 197 14.68 -16.91 -6.13
CA ASN A 197 15.62 -17.91 -6.68
C ASN A 197 16.86 -17.27 -7.36
N ASP A 198 17.48 -16.30 -6.67
CA ASP A 198 18.62 -15.51 -7.15
C ASP A 198 18.38 -14.66 -8.42
N GLN A 199 17.15 -14.60 -8.92
CA GLN A 199 16.75 -13.83 -10.09
C GLN A 199 15.92 -12.59 -9.72
N ASP A 200 16.27 -11.44 -10.30
CA ASP A 200 15.60 -10.17 -10.08
C ASP A 200 14.27 -10.09 -10.86
N ILE A 201 13.27 -9.38 -10.31
CA ILE A 201 11.92 -9.26 -10.90
C ILE A 201 11.92 -8.77 -12.35
N TYR A 202 12.85 -7.90 -12.74
CA TYR A 202 12.91 -7.42 -14.13
C TYR A 202 13.30 -8.51 -15.13
N VAL A 203 14.13 -9.48 -14.70
CA VAL A 203 14.46 -10.66 -15.51
C VAL A 203 13.22 -11.53 -15.69
N TYR A 204 12.46 -11.78 -14.60
CA TYR A 204 11.19 -12.48 -14.67
C TYR A 204 10.18 -11.82 -15.61
N ILE A 205 10.07 -10.49 -15.58
CA ILE A 205 9.20 -9.73 -16.50
C ILE A 205 9.65 -9.89 -17.95
N LYS A 206 10.95 -9.77 -18.23
CA LYS A 206 11.52 -10.00 -19.57
C LYS A 206 11.13 -11.37 -20.09
N GLU A 207 11.39 -12.43 -19.31
CA GLU A 207 11.10 -13.80 -19.71
C GLU A 207 9.60 -14.07 -19.89
N TYR A 208 8.76 -13.51 -19.01
CA TYR A 208 7.30 -13.59 -19.16
C TYR A 208 6.84 -12.96 -20.48
N CYS A 209 7.36 -11.78 -20.81
CA CYS A 209 6.98 -11.09 -22.04
C CYS A 209 7.51 -11.82 -23.30
N GLU A 210 8.73 -12.36 -23.26
CA GLU A 210 9.30 -13.15 -24.36
C GLU A 210 8.45 -14.40 -24.65
N ARG A 211 7.98 -15.12 -23.61
CA ARG A 211 7.07 -16.26 -23.77
C ARG A 211 5.68 -15.89 -24.30
N LYS A 212 5.23 -14.64 -24.09
CA LYS A 212 3.92 -14.17 -24.58
C LYS A 212 3.95 -13.69 -26.03
N LEU A 213 5.14 -13.39 -26.56
CA LEU A 213 5.35 -12.92 -27.93
C LEU A 213 5.83 -14.01 -28.89
N SER A 214 6.22 -15.17 -28.38
CA SER A 214 6.55 -16.38 -29.15
C SER A 214 5.29 -17.11 -29.61
#